data_AF-A0A562J8U4-F1
#
_entry.id   AF-A0A562J8U4-F1
#
_cell.length_a   1.000
_cell.length_b   1.000
_cell.length_c   1.000
_cell.angle_alpha   90.00
_cell.angle_beta   90.00
_cell.angle_gamma   90.00
#
_symmetry.space_group_name_H-M   'P 1'
#
loop_
_entity.id
_entity.type
_entity.pdbx_description
1 polymer ?
#
loop_
_entity_poly.entity_id
_entity_poly.type
_entity_poly.pdbx_seq_one_letter_code
_entity_poly.pdbx_strand_id
1 'polypeptide(L)' 'MQQIDTNQLTQAKANVNLTVSLITQALEKSASDQSLAQEAIKQASNELAQAQSALIQAQNAAKVQAQTE' A
#
# COMPACT_ATOMS: atom_id res chain seq x y z
N MET A 1 -21.47 9.64 12.65
CA MET A 1 -21.16 8.54 11.72
C MET A 1 -19.82 8.81 11.05
N GLN A 2 -18.78 8.01 11.31
CA GLN A 2 -17.54 8.06 10.53
C GLN A 2 -17.75 7.22 9.28
N GLN A 3 -17.96 7.87 8.14
CA GLN A 3 -18.02 7.16 6.85
C GLN A 3 -16.65 6.62 6.49
N ILE A 4 -16.62 5.45 5.83
CA ILE A 4 -15.40 4.95 5.17
C ILE A 4 -14.88 6.05 4.25
N ASP A 5 -13.62 6.45 4.48
CA ASP A 5 -12.95 7.44 3.64
C ASP A 5 -12.46 6.78 2.34
N THR A 6 -13.21 6.98 1.26
CA THR A 6 -12.87 6.44 -0.06
C THR A 6 -11.56 7.01 -0.62
N ASN A 7 -11.10 8.16 -0.12
CA ASN A 7 -9.80 8.70 -0.53
C ASN A 7 -8.66 7.85 0.04
N GLN A 8 -8.79 7.37 1.27
CA GLN A 8 -7.81 6.45 1.87
C GLN A 8 -7.77 5.11 1.12
N LEU A 9 -8.92 4.59 0.68
CA LEU A 9 -8.96 3.39 -0.15
C LEU A 9 -8.33 3.61 -1.52
N THR A 10 -8.53 4.79 -2.11
CA THR A 10 -7.92 5.18 -3.38
C THR A 10 -6.40 5.29 -3.25
N GLN A 11 -5.92 5.90 -2.15
CA GLN A 11 -4.49 5.99 -1.84
C GLN A 11 -3.88 4.61 -1.59
N ALA A 12 -4.54 3.75 -0.81
CA ALA A 12 -4.09 2.38 -0.59
C ALA A 12 -3.94 1.61 -1.91
N LYS A 13 -4.91 1.76 -2.83
CA LYS A 13 -4.84 1.16 -4.18
C LYS A 13 -3.66 1.70 -4.99
N ALA A 14 -3.43 3.01 -4.97
CA ALA A 14 -2.29 3.62 -5.68
C ALA A 14 -0.95 3.08 -5.15
N ASN A 15 -0.80 3.02 -3.83
CA ASN A 15 0.41 2.52 -3.18
C ASN A 15 0.64 1.04 -3.49
N VAL A 16 -0.41 0.19 -3.49
CA VAL A 16 -0.29 -1.22 -3.90
C VAL A 16 0.16 -1.36 -5.35
N ASN A 17 -0.40 -0.57 -6.27
CA ASN A 17 0.03 -0.60 -7.67
C ASN A 17 1.50 -0.19 -7.83
N LEU A 18 1.95 0.80 -7.06
CA LEU A 18 3.34 1.22 -7.04
C LEU A 18 4.24 0.13 -6.45
N THR A 19 3.85 -0.48 -5.33
CA THR A 19 4.55 -1.65 -4.74
C THR A 19 4.72 -2.77 -5.77
N VAL A 20 3.67 -3.12 -6.51
CA VAL A 20 3.75 -4.16 -7.56
C VAL A 20 4.77 -3.76 -8.62
N SER A 21 4.72 -2.52 -9.10
CA SER A 21 5.66 -2.01 -10.11
C SER A 21 7.12 -2.06 -9.64
N LEU A 22 7.37 -1.69 -8.38
CA LEU A 22 8.69 -1.73 -7.77
C LEU A 22 9.20 -3.16 -7.56
N ILE A 23 8.33 -4.10 -7.16
CA ILE A 23 8.67 -5.52 -7.05
C ILE A 23 9.01 -6.08 -8.43
N THR A 24 8.23 -5.76 -9.46
CA THR A 24 8.53 -6.15 -10.84
C THR A 24 9.90 -5.62 -11.28
N GLN A 25 10.19 -4.34 -11.03
CA GLN A 25 11.50 -3.76 -11.32
C GLN A 25 12.62 -4.47 -10.55
N ALA A 26 12.43 -4.78 -9.27
CA ALA A 26 13.41 -5.50 -8.48
C ALA A 26 13.69 -6.90 -9.04
N LEU A 27 12.66 -7.62 -9.48
CA LEU A 27 12.79 -8.93 -10.11
C LEU A 27 13.59 -8.84 -11.41
N GLU A 28 13.23 -7.90 -12.29
CA GLU A 28 13.92 -7.68 -13.57
C GLU A 28 15.38 -7.29 -13.39
N LYS A 29 15.68 -6.49 -12.36
CA LYS A 29 17.03 -5.97 -12.09
C LYS A 29 17.85 -6.86 -11.17
N SER A 30 17.26 -7.85 -10.51
CA SER A 30 17.93 -8.69 -9.50
C SER A 30 19.24 -9.34 -9.98
N ALA A 31 19.31 -9.71 -11.27
CA ALA A 31 20.48 -10.33 -11.88
C ALA A 31 21.45 -9.33 -12.54
N SER A 32 20.99 -8.14 -12.89
CA SER A 32 21.77 -7.16 -13.68
C SER A 32 22.24 -5.95 -12.88
N ASP A 33 21.49 -5.55 -11.86
CA ASP A 33 21.74 -4.38 -11.02
C ASP A 33 21.13 -4.61 -9.63
N GLN A 34 21.89 -5.28 -8.76
CA GLN A 34 21.47 -5.61 -7.40
C GLN A 34 21.21 -4.37 -6.54
N SER A 35 21.92 -3.26 -6.77
CA SER A 35 21.74 -2.03 -6.00
C SER A 35 20.37 -1.43 -6.29
N LEU A 36 20.03 -1.31 -7.58
CA LEU A 36 18.71 -0.84 -7.99
C LEU A 36 17.59 -1.79 -7.52
N ALA A 37 17.82 -3.10 -7.57
CA ALA A 37 16.86 -4.08 -7.08
C ALA A 37 16.61 -3.93 -5.55
N GLN A 38 17.66 -3.73 -4.75
CA GLN A 38 17.53 -3.51 -3.31
C GLN A 38 16.80 -2.22 -2.98
N GLU A 39 17.09 -1.14 -3.69
CA GLU A 39 16.39 0.14 -3.49
C GLU A 39 14.91 0.03 -3.87
N ALA A 40 14.60 -0.64 -4.98
CA ALA A 40 13.21 -0.90 -5.37
C ALA A 40 12.46 -1.74 -4.31
N ILE A 41 13.10 -2.76 -3.71
CA ILE A 41 12.51 -3.55 -2.60
C ILE A 41 12.22 -2.66 -1.38
N LYS A 42 13.17 -1.79 -1.03
CA LYS A 42 13.02 -0.87 0.11
C LYS A 42 11.85 0.09 -0.11
N GLN A 43 11.77 0.69 -1.30
CA GLN A 43 10.65 1.57 -1.66
C GLN A 43 9.32 0.80 -1.66
N ALA A 44 9.29 -0.40 -2.25
CA ALA A 44 8.09 -1.24 -2.27
C ALA A 44 7.55 -1.53 -0.86
N SER A 45 8.46 -1.77 0.09
CA SER A 45 8.14 -2.01 1.50
C SER A 45 7.50 -0.79 2.16
N ASN A 46 8.01 0.41 1.88
CA ASN A 46 7.45 1.66 2.40
C ASN A 46 6.04 1.93 1.86
N GLU A 47 5.84 1.75 0.56
CA GLU A 47 4.53 1.93 -0.08
C GLU A 47 3.50 0.93 0.46
N LEU A 48 3.93 -0.33 0.64
CA LEU A 48 3.06 -1.37 1.18
C LEU A 48 2.66 -1.07 2.64
N ALA A 49 3.58 -0.58 3.46
CA ALA A 49 3.29 -0.19 4.84
C ALA A 49 2.28 0.98 4.91
N GLN A 50 2.40 1.96 4.02
CA GLN A 50 1.43 3.05 3.90
C GLN A 50 0.06 2.53 3.44
N ALA A 51 0.02 1.62 2.46
CA ALA A 51 -1.23 1.00 2.00
C ALA A 51 -1.93 0.22 3.13
N GLN A 52 -1.17 -0.56 3.90
CA GLN A 52 -1.70 -1.28 5.06
C GLN A 52 -2.26 -0.32 6.12
N SER A 53 -1.57 0.78 6.39
CA SER A 53 -2.01 1.79 7.36
C SER A 53 -3.33 2.44 6.94
N ALA A 54 -3.46 2.83 5.66
CA ALA A 54 -4.70 3.39 5.12
C ALA A 54 -5.86 2.37 5.15
N LEU A 55 -5.58 1.09 4.88
CA LEU A 55 -6.58 0.03 4.96
C LEU A 55 -7.07 -0.20 6.39
N ILE A 56 -6.16 -0.21 7.38
CA ILE A 56 -6.52 -0.35 8.80
C ILE A 56 -7.43 0.80 9.25
N GLN A 57 -7.12 2.04 8.85
CA GLN A 57 -7.94 3.20 9.16
C GLN A 57 -9.34 3.09 8.53
N ALA A 58 -9.44 2.71 7.26
CA ALA A 58 -10.72 2.49 6.58
C ALA A 58 -11.53 1.35 7.23
N GLN A 59 -10.89 0.26 7.63
CA GLN A 59 -11.53 -0.85 8.34
C GLN A 59 -12.08 -0.41 9.70
N ASN A 60 -11.33 0.41 10.45
CA ASN A 60 -11.78 0.92 11.74
C ASN A 60 -13.00 1.83 11.58
N ALA A 61 -13.01 2.71 10.56
CA ALA A 61 -14.17 3.54 10.25
C ALA A 61 -15.42 2.67 9.92
N ALA A 62 -15.25 1.62 9.11
CA ALA A 62 -16.31 0.68 8.77
C ALA A 62 -16.89 -0.03 10.01
N LYS A 63 -16.03 -0.46 10.94
CA LYS A 63 -16.46 -1.11 12.20
C LYS A 63 -17.27 -0.18 13.08
N VAL A 64 -16.86 1.08 13.21
CA VAL A 64 -17.59 2.10 13.99
C VAL A 64 -18.97 2.33 13.37
N GLN A 65 -19.05 2.40 12.04
CA GLN A 65 -20.33 2.49 11.32
C GLN A 65 -21.27 1.33 11.65
N ALA A 66 -20.79 0.09 11.55
CA ALA A 66 -21.61 -1.10 11.80
C ALA A 66 -22.09 -1.24 13.26
N GLN A 67 -21.48 -0.55 14.22
CA GLN A 67 -21.89 -0.56 15.64
C GLN A 67 -22.87 0.57 15.99
N THR A 68 -23.07 1.54 15.10
CA THR A 68 -24.00 2.67 15.31
C THR A 68 -25.29 2.57 14.48
N GLU A 69 -25.48 1.47 13.75
CA GLU A 69 -26.73 1.06 13.09
C GLU A 69 -27.49 0.03 13.94
#